data_AF-E3L9G3-F1
#
_entry.id   AF-E3L9G3-F1
#
_cell.length_a   1.000
_cell.length_b   1.000
_cell.length_c   1.000
_cell.angle_alpha   90.00
_cell.angle_beta   90.00
_cell.angle_gamma   90.00
#
_symmetry.space_group_name_H-M   'P 1'
#
loop_
_entity.id
_entity.type
_entity.pdbx_description
1 polymer ?
#
loop_
_entity_poly.entity_id
_entity_poly.type
_entity_poly.pdbx_seq_one_letter_code
_entity_poly.pdbx_strand_id
1 'polypeptide(L)'
;MDEDSFYRMRKIQRTPQSTFVNSQNVKAGLNVQHNCHNGGCELTETGDGFVERRKSKKKKLELTHTDHDQYIVNIASLSSAAWHRTFSEITFVSPGPLQWVNTLHDGLKKWGSIVEQKEKKVRKKSSTMARTTMDPSLM
;
A
#
# COMPACT_ATOMS: atom_id res chain seq x y z
N MET A 1 2.97 19.34 15.36
CA MET A 1 2.52 17.93 15.38
C MET A 1 3.61 17.09 14.76
N ASP A 2 3.86 15.89 15.28
CA ASP A 2 5.05 15.14 14.88
C ASP A 2 4.79 14.27 13.64
N GLU A 3 5.82 14.07 12.83
CA GLU A 3 5.85 13.05 11.77
C GLU A 3 6.03 11.65 12.39
N ASP A 4 5.36 10.65 11.86
CA ASP A 4 5.59 9.25 12.17
C ASP A 4 6.84 8.76 11.43
N SER A 5 7.80 8.16 12.14
CA SER A 5 9.07 7.74 11.53
C SER A 5 8.94 6.55 10.58
N PHE A 6 7.93 5.69 10.77
CA PHE A 6 7.74 4.49 9.98
C PHE A 6 6.99 4.82 8.67
N TYR A 7 5.86 5.50 8.78
CA TYR A 7 5.02 5.86 7.64
C TYR A 7 5.45 7.16 6.95
N ARG A 8 6.24 8.01 7.63
CA ARG A 8 6.62 9.35 7.17
C ARG A 8 5.40 10.22 6.86
N MET A 9 4.40 10.09 7.72
CA MET A 9 3.12 10.80 7.63
C MET A 9 2.85 11.55 8.92
N ARG A 10 2.04 12.61 8.86
CA ARG A 10 1.67 13.38 10.04
C ARG A 10 0.86 12.54 11.02
N LYS A 11 1.28 12.51 12.29
CA LYS A 11 0.51 11.89 13.39
C LYS A 11 -0.64 12.78 13.85
N ILE A 12 -1.75 12.14 14.18
CA ILE A 12 -2.92 12.72 14.83
C ILE A 12 -3.26 11.84 16.03
N GLN A 13 -3.48 12.47 17.17
CA GLN A 13 -3.97 11.78 18.35
C GLN A 13 -5.44 12.15 18.57
N ARG A 14 -6.29 11.13 18.72
CA ARG A 14 -7.66 11.34 19.16
C ARG A 14 -7.65 11.79 20.61
N THR A 15 -8.46 12.79 20.92
CA THR A 15 -8.70 13.22 22.30
C THR A 15 -10.13 12.84 22.71
N PRO A 16 -10.42 12.69 24.01
CA PRO A 16 -11.78 12.43 24.47
C PRO A 16 -12.70 13.64 24.32
N GLN A 17 -12.18 14.78 23.87
CA GLN A 17 -12.93 16.02 23.73
C GLN A 17 -13.87 15.94 22.52
N SER A 18 -15.13 16.29 22.73
CA SER A 18 -16.11 16.50 21.69
C SER A 18 -16.69 17.91 21.82
N THR A 19 -17.07 18.49 20.68
CA THR A 19 -17.68 19.82 20.64
C THR A 19 -18.69 19.88 19.50
N PHE A 20 -19.69 20.74 19.65
CA PHE A 20 -20.65 21.02 18.60
C PHE A 20 -20.15 22.19 17.75
N VAL A 21 -20.07 21.98 16.45
CA VAL A 21 -19.68 23.02 15.49
C VAL A 21 -20.80 23.21 14.48
N ASN A 22 -21.04 24.47 14.08
CA ASN A 22 -21.88 24.74 12.94
C ASN A 22 -21.21 24.15 11.68
N SER A 23 -21.95 23.39 10.88
CA SER A 23 -21.43 22.75 9.67
C SER A 23 -20.87 23.77 8.67
N GLN A 24 -21.38 25.01 8.65
CA GLN A 24 -20.85 26.09 7.82
C GLN A 24 -19.42 26.50 8.20
N ASN A 25 -18.97 26.19 9.42
CA ASN A 25 -17.60 26.45 9.88
C ASN A 25 -16.64 25.30 9.53
N VAL A 26 -17.13 24.16 9.03
CA VAL A 26 -16.30 23.01 8.66
C VAL A 26 -15.73 23.21 7.26
N LYS A 27 -14.41 23.44 7.17
CA LYS A 27 -13.73 23.70 5.89
C LYS A 27 -13.44 22.45 5.06
N ALA A 28 -13.18 21.33 5.73
CA ALA A 28 -12.84 20.07 5.08
C ALA A 28 -12.93 18.89 6.05
N GLY A 29 -13.17 17.70 5.50
CA GLY A 29 -12.90 16.43 6.18
C GLY A 29 -11.50 15.93 5.84
N LEU A 30 -10.74 15.56 6.86
CA LEU A 30 -9.47 14.86 6.73
C LEU A 30 -9.69 13.38 6.98
N ASN A 31 -9.24 12.55 6.04
CA ASN A 31 -9.18 11.12 6.17
C ASN A 31 -7.93 10.74 6.96
N VAL A 32 -8.12 9.95 8.00
CA VAL A 32 -7.05 9.44 8.86
C VAL A 32 -7.09 7.93 8.86
N GLN A 33 -5.92 7.31 8.90
CA GLN A 33 -5.75 5.87 9.04
C GLN A 33 -5.20 5.57 10.43
N HIS A 34 -5.56 4.41 10.98
CA HIS A 34 -5.00 3.95 12.24
C HIS A 34 -3.49 3.75 12.10
N ASN A 35 -2.71 4.25 13.06
CA ASN A 35 -1.27 4.03 13.09
C ASN A 35 -0.98 2.64 13.65
N CYS A 36 -1.15 1.60 12.82
CA CYS A 36 -1.02 0.21 13.27
C CYS A 36 0.37 -0.13 13.79
N HIS A 37 1.41 0.50 13.23
CA HIS A 37 2.79 0.30 13.68
C HIS A 37 3.00 0.78 15.11
N ASN A 38 2.62 2.04 15.40
CA ASN A 38 2.78 2.60 16.74
C ASN A 38 1.72 2.07 17.73
N GLY A 39 0.52 1.75 17.24
CA GLY A 39 -0.54 1.17 18.04
C GLY A 39 -0.29 -0.29 18.46
N GLY A 40 0.75 -0.93 17.92
CA GLY A 40 1.12 -2.32 18.25
C GLY A 40 0.13 -3.36 17.70
N CYS A 41 -0.55 -3.06 16.59
CA CYS A 41 -1.56 -3.95 16.03
C CYS A 41 -0.96 -5.28 15.58
N GLU A 42 -1.67 -6.37 15.85
CA GLU A 42 -1.21 -7.71 15.55
C GLU A 42 -1.96 -8.33 14.38
N LEU A 43 -1.22 -8.99 13.49
CA LEU A 43 -1.78 -9.83 12.43
C LEU A 43 -1.82 -11.27 12.91
N THR A 44 -3.02 -11.81 13.12
CA THR A 44 -3.22 -13.17 13.61
C THR A 44 -3.85 -14.05 12.53
N GLU A 45 -3.34 -15.27 12.38
CA GLU A 45 -3.95 -16.28 11.50
C GLU A 45 -5.10 -16.97 12.24
N THR A 46 -6.26 -16.33 12.26
CA THR A 46 -7.40 -16.73 13.11
C THR A 46 -8.62 -17.20 12.31
N GLY A 47 -8.89 -16.61 11.14
CA GLY A 47 -10.11 -16.90 10.38
C GLY A 47 -10.02 -18.14 9.50
N ASP A 48 -11.07 -18.97 9.45
CA ASP A 48 -11.19 -19.96 8.39
C ASP A 48 -11.38 -19.24 7.03
N GLY A 49 -10.46 -19.47 6.10
CA GLY A 49 -10.58 -18.91 4.77
C GLY A 49 -11.66 -19.62 3.97
N PHE A 50 -12.49 -18.88 3.22
CA PHE A 50 -13.27 -19.46 2.13
C PHE A 50 -12.62 -19.01 0.82
N VAL A 51 -12.26 -19.97 -0.02
CA VAL A 51 -11.78 -19.74 -1.39
C VAL A 51 -12.76 -20.47 -2.30
N GLU A 52 -13.37 -19.76 -3.26
CA GLU A 52 -14.35 -20.34 -4.19
C GLU A 52 -15.51 -21.07 -3.49
N ARG A 53 -16.01 -20.51 -2.38
CA ARG A 53 -17.05 -21.10 -1.51
C ARG A 53 -16.66 -22.44 -0.84
N ARG A 54 -15.40 -22.87 -0.94
CA ARG A 54 -14.87 -24.02 -0.20
C ARG A 54 -14.08 -23.54 1.00
N LYS A 55 -14.27 -24.23 2.13
CA LYS A 55 -13.47 -24.01 3.33
C LYS A 55 -12.01 -24.36 3.01
N SER A 56 -11.14 -23.37 3.11
CA SER A 56 -9.71 -23.48 2.91
C SER A 56 -9.05 -23.97 4.19
N LYS A 57 -8.02 -24.80 4.05
CA LYS A 57 -7.14 -25.16 5.17
C LYS A 57 -6.18 -24.03 5.55
N LYS A 58 -6.01 -23.03 4.66
CA LYS A 58 -5.22 -21.83 4.94
C LYS A 58 -6.09 -20.87 5.74
N LYS A 59 -5.62 -20.52 6.94
CA LYS A 59 -6.24 -19.48 7.76
C LYS A 59 -6.05 -18.12 7.11
N LYS A 60 -7.02 -17.24 7.32
CA LYS A 60 -6.97 -15.83 6.95
C LYS A 60 -6.18 -15.08 8.00
N LEU A 61 -5.34 -14.18 7.52
CA LEU A 61 -4.66 -13.21 8.34
C LEU A 61 -5.66 -12.10 8.67
N GLU A 62 -5.91 -11.86 9.95
CA GLU A 62 -6.81 -10.82 10.46
C GLU A 62 -6.00 -9.82 11.27
N LEU A 63 -6.26 -8.54 11.07
CA LEU A 63 -5.60 -7.47 11.81
C LEU A 63 -6.45 -7.11 13.03
N THR A 64 -5.88 -7.28 14.22
CA THR A 64 -6.49 -6.81 15.46
C THR A 64 -5.94 -5.42 15.79
N HIS A 65 -6.81 -4.41 15.74
CA HIS A 65 -6.44 -3.06 16.11
C HIS A 65 -6.32 -2.90 17.62
N THR A 66 -5.18 -2.37 18.05
CA THR A 66 -4.87 -2.00 19.43
C THR A 66 -4.58 -0.49 19.48
N ASP A 67 -4.79 0.14 20.64
CA ASP A 67 -4.71 1.60 20.84
C ASP A 67 -5.57 2.41 19.84
N HIS A 68 -6.75 2.85 20.27
CA HIS A 68 -7.73 3.50 19.39
C HIS A 68 -7.55 5.02 19.28
N ASP A 69 -6.42 5.56 19.75
CA ASP A 69 -6.17 6.99 19.78
C ASP A 69 -5.05 7.44 18.84
N GLN A 70 -4.27 6.50 18.28
CA GLN A 70 -3.13 6.82 17.40
C GLN A 70 -3.49 6.71 15.92
N TYR A 71 -3.42 7.83 15.22
CA TYR A 71 -3.74 7.93 13.80
C TYR A 71 -2.65 8.64 13.01
N ILE A 72 -2.65 8.44 11.69
CA ILE A 72 -1.85 9.18 10.72
C ILE A 72 -2.76 9.74 9.62
N VAL A 73 -2.41 10.90 9.08
CA VAL A 73 -3.14 11.50 7.96
C VAL A 73 -2.97 10.63 6.72
N ASN A 74 -4.08 10.25 6.09
CA ASN A 74 -4.04 9.61 4.78
C ASN A 74 -3.70 10.65 3.70
N ILE A 75 -2.41 10.88 3.44
CA ILE A 75 -1.98 11.88 2.46
C ILE A 75 -2.46 11.57 1.03
N ALA A 76 -2.70 10.29 0.73
CA ALA A 76 -3.18 9.83 -0.56
C ALA A 76 -4.71 9.89 -0.70
N SER A 77 -5.42 10.47 0.28
CA SER A 77 -6.86 10.67 0.19
C SER A 77 -7.21 11.55 -1.00
N LEU A 78 -8.13 11.07 -1.84
CA LEU A 78 -8.62 11.81 -2.99
C LEU A 78 -9.57 12.94 -2.60
N SER A 79 -10.28 12.79 -1.47
CA SER A 79 -11.11 13.85 -0.91
C SER A 79 -10.26 14.90 -0.21
N SER A 80 -10.64 16.18 -0.36
CA SER A 80 -9.96 17.31 0.31
C SER A 80 -8.43 17.30 0.16
N ALA A 81 -7.91 16.88 -1.00
CA ALA A 81 -6.47 16.60 -1.16
C ALA A 81 -5.58 17.82 -0.82
N ALA A 82 -6.00 19.02 -1.19
CA ALA A 82 -5.28 20.26 -0.84
C ALA A 82 -5.17 20.46 0.69
N TRP A 83 -6.23 20.14 1.44
CA TRP A 83 -6.24 20.21 2.89
C TRP A 83 -5.37 19.13 3.53
N HIS A 84 -5.34 17.90 2.99
CA HIS A 84 -4.43 16.86 3.46
C HIS A 84 -2.97 17.27 3.30
N ARG A 85 -2.61 17.86 2.15
CA ARG A 85 -1.25 18.37 1.91
C ARG A 85 -0.89 19.49 2.89
N THR A 86 -1.77 20.48 3.01
CA THR A 86 -1.58 21.64 3.90
C THR A 86 -1.42 21.21 5.34
N PHE A 87 -2.33 20.36 5.84
CA PHE A 87 -2.32 19.88 7.22
C PHE A 87 -1.11 18.96 7.51
N SER A 88 -0.71 18.14 6.54
CA SER A 88 0.43 17.25 6.70
C SER A 88 1.77 18.01 6.70
N GLU A 89 1.80 19.29 6.35
CA GLU A 89 3.03 20.09 6.16
C GLU A 89 4.02 19.45 5.16
N ILE A 90 3.51 18.64 4.24
CA ILE A 90 4.37 17.95 3.27
C ILE A 90 4.66 18.90 2.12
N THR A 91 5.92 19.28 2.00
CA THR A 91 6.40 20.10 0.90
C THR A 91 6.43 19.24 -0.37
N PHE A 92 5.44 19.43 -1.24
CA PHE A 92 5.48 18.86 -2.58
C PHE A 92 6.33 19.74 -3.48
N VAL A 93 7.53 19.25 -3.81
CA VAL A 93 8.29 19.80 -4.94
C VAL A 93 7.58 19.31 -6.20
N SER A 94 6.88 20.22 -6.89
CA SER A 94 6.28 19.89 -8.18
C SER A 94 7.40 19.52 -9.16
N PRO A 95 7.38 18.33 -9.77
CA PRO A 95 8.43 17.96 -10.71
C PRO A 95 8.39 18.91 -11.90
N GLY A 96 9.56 19.40 -12.31
CA GLY A 96 9.70 20.21 -13.52
C GLY A 96 9.38 19.40 -14.79
N PRO A 97 9.12 20.05 -15.93
CA PRO A 97 8.79 19.35 -17.18
C PRO A 97 9.80 18.28 -17.58
N LEU A 98 11.11 18.56 -17.45
CA LEU A 98 12.16 17.58 -17.75
C LEU A 98 12.17 16.40 -16.77
N GLN A 99 11.89 16.65 -15.49
CA GLN A 99 11.80 15.57 -14.49
C GLN A 99 10.63 14.64 -14.81
N TRP A 100 9.49 15.19 -15.25
CA TRP A 100 8.37 14.38 -15.76
C TRP A 100 8.78 13.53 -16.95
N VAL A 101 9.42 14.13 -17.96
CA VAL A 101 9.89 13.39 -19.15
C VAL A 101 10.85 12.27 -18.76
N ASN A 102 11.84 12.55 -17.91
CA ASN A 102 12.81 11.55 -17.46
C ASN A 102 12.12 10.43 -16.69
N THR A 103 11.21 10.77 -15.77
CA THR A 103 10.46 9.78 -14.99
C THR A 103 9.63 8.84 -15.87
N LEU A 104 9.00 9.37 -16.92
CA LEU A 104 8.24 8.57 -17.89
C LEU A 104 9.16 7.62 -18.66
N HIS A 105 10.31 8.10 -19.15
CA HIS A 105 11.28 7.26 -19.86
C HIS A 105 11.86 6.17 -18.96
N ASP A 106 12.24 6.51 -17.73
CA ASP A 106 12.77 5.57 -16.74
C ASP A 106 11.73 4.50 -16.37
N GLY A 107 10.49 4.93 -16.16
CA GLY A 107 9.36 4.04 -15.92
C GLY A 107 9.14 3.07 -17.06
N LEU A 108 9.12 3.55 -18.30
CA LEU A 108 8.93 2.73 -19.50
C LEU A 108 10.07 1.71 -19.67
N LYS A 109 11.33 2.15 -19.52
CA LYS A 109 12.50 1.27 -19.61
C LYS A 109 12.47 0.16 -18.57
N LYS A 110 12.12 0.52 -17.33
CA LYS A 110 12.00 -0.44 -16.22
C LYS A 110 10.87 -1.44 -16.48
N TRP A 111 9.73 -0.96 -16.98
CA TRP A 111 8.61 -1.82 -17.35
C TRP A 111 8.99 -2.81 -18.44
N GLY A 112 9.62 -2.33 -19.53
CA GLY A 112 10.11 -3.19 -20.62
C GLY A 112 11.06 -4.28 -20.12
N SER A 113 12.00 -3.91 -19.25
CA SER A 113 12.94 -4.86 -18.65
C SER A 113 12.24 -5.97 -17.84
N ILE A 114 11.19 -5.63 -17.09
CA ILE A 114 10.38 -6.61 -16.33
C ILE A 114 9.66 -7.57 -17.28
N VAL A 115 9.10 -7.06 -18.38
CA VAL A 115 8.43 -7.87 -19.40
C VAL A 115 9.43 -8.86 -20.01
N GLU A 116 10.59 -8.39 -20.46
CA GLU A 116 11.63 -9.25 -21.03
C GLU A 116 12.10 -10.33 -20.05
N GLN A 117 12.28 -9.99 -18.77
CA GLN A 117 12.68 -10.96 -17.74
C GLN A 117 11.61 -12.03 -17.52
N LYS A 118 10.32 -11.65 -17.55
CA LYS A 118 9.20 -12.60 -17.47
C LYS A 118 9.19 -13.52 -18.68
N GLU A 119 9.37 -12.99 -19.89
CA GLU A 119 9.43 -13.79 -21.12
C GLU A 119 10.61 -14.78 -21.11
N LYS A 120 11.80 -14.31 -20.70
CA LYS A 120 12.99 -15.17 -20.55
C LYS A 120 12.75 -16.29 -19.52
N LYS A 121 12.09 -16.01 -18.39
CA LYS A 121 11.70 -17.03 -17.41
C LYS A 121 10.71 -18.05 -17.98
N VAL A 122 9.72 -17.61 -18.75
CA VAL A 122 8.74 -18.51 -19.40
C VAL A 122 9.42 -19.40 -20.43
N ARG A 123 10.27 -18.85 -21.30
CA ARG A 123 11.06 -19.63 -22.27
C ARG A 123 11.98 -20.64 -21.58
N LYS A 124 12.66 -20.25 -20.50
CA LYS A 124 13.52 -21.16 -19.73
C LYS A 124 12.72 -22.30 -19.09
N LYS A 125 11.55 -22.00 -18.53
CA LYS A 125 10.65 -23.02 -17.94
C LYS A 125 10.13 -24.00 -19.00
N SER A 126 9.72 -23.51 -20.17
CA SER A 126 9.32 -24.34 -21.32
C SER A 126 10.47 -25.25 -21.80
N SER A 127 11.69 -24.72 -21.94
CA SER A 127 12.86 -25.53 -22.33
C SER A 127 13.26 -26.60 -21.31
N THR A 128 13.03 -26.34 -20.02
CA THR A 128 13.30 -27.31 -18.95
C THR A 128 12.27 -28.43 -18.96
N MET A 129 10.99 -28.12 -19.21
CA MET A 129 9.96 -29.16 -19.35
C MET A 129 10.19 -30.03 -20.59
N ALA A 130 10.58 -29.44 -21.72
CA ALA A 130 10.95 -30.19 -22.93
C ALA A 130 12.16 -31.12 -22.74
N ARG A 131 13.14 -30.73 -21.88
CA ARG A 131 14.31 -31.55 -21.56
C ARG A 131 14.02 -32.68 -20.57
N THR A 132 12.89 -32.61 -19.85
CA THR A 132 12.46 -33.67 -18.91
C THR A 132 11.61 -34.74 -19.61
N THR A 133 11.10 -34.46 -20.82
CA THR A 133 10.35 -35.37 -21.68
C THR A 133 11.20 -35.98 -22.79
N MET A 134 12.48 -36.28 -22.54
CA MET A 134 13.21 -37.21 -23.42
C MET A 134 13.06 -38.62 -22.85
N ASP A 135 12.33 -39.44 -23.62
CA ASP A 135 12.11 -40.86 -23.37
C ASP A 135 13.48 -41.59 -23.27
N PRO A 136 13.73 -42.38 -22.20
CA PRO A 136 14.96 -43.17 -22.05
C PRO A 136 15.17 -44.24 -23.14
N SER A 137 14.23 -44.44 -24.05
CA SER A 137 14.23 -45.56 -25.02
C SER A 137 15.11 -45.38 -26.27
N LEU A 138 16.06 -44.43 -26.29
CA LEU A 138 16.98 -44.22 -27.42
C LEU A 138 18.45 -44.04 -26.98
N MET A 139 18.96 -45.02 -26.23
CA MET A 139 20.39 -45.37 -26.18
C MET A 139 20.56 -46.88 -26.31
#